data_AF-A0A2U2AE80-F1
#
_entry.id   AF-A0A2U2AE80-F1
#
_cell.length_a   1.000
_cell.length_b   1.000
_cell.length_c   1.000
_cell.angle_alpha   90.00
_cell.angle_beta   90.00
_cell.angle_gamma   90.00
#
_symmetry.space_group_name_H-M   'P 1'
#
loop_
_entity.id
_entity.type
_entity.pdbx_description
1 polymer ?
#
loop_
_entity_poly.entity_id
_entity_poly.type
_entity_poly.pdbx_seq_one_letter_code
_entity_poly.pdbx_strand_id
1 'polypeptide(L)'
;MKRIYFWLKLAIWLFIFAVVFIIFYVNRDGQLTFNYLLGEATLNTSIFICIVFIIGALFTLGVLMLINIPSLFSHFALKSNLKRLEKENAELKRKTHVL
;
A
#
# COMPACT_ATOMS: atom_id res chain seq x y z
N MET A 1 -13.04 -20.31 -3.64
CA MET A 1 -13.47 -19.42 -2.53
C MET A 1 -12.65 -18.13 -2.38
N LYS A 2 -11.30 -18.15 -2.38
CA LYS A 2 -10.47 -16.93 -2.18
C LYS A 2 -10.63 -15.83 -3.25
N ARG A 3 -10.86 -16.19 -4.53
CA ARG A 3 -11.05 -15.20 -5.62
C ARG A 3 -12.35 -14.40 -5.49
N ILE A 4 -13.46 -15.03 -5.13
CA ILE A 4 -14.77 -14.36 -4.99
C ILE A 4 -14.74 -13.37 -3.82
N TYR A 5 -14.11 -13.77 -2.70
CA TYR A 5 -13.93 -12.88 -1.55
C TYR A 5 -13.09 -11.64 -1.91
N PHE A 6 -12.05 -11.80 -2.74
CA PHE A 6 -11.26 -10.67 -3.24
C PHE A 6 -12.10 -9.68 -4.06
N TRP A 7 -12.87 -10.19 -5.03
CA TRP A 7 -13.72 -9.35 -5.89
C TRP A 7 -14.83 -8.66 -5.10
N LEU A 8 -15.44 -9.35 -4.13
CA LEU A 8 -16.45 -8.76 -3.25
C LEU A 8 -15.84 -7.65 -2.39
N LYS A 9 -14.65 -7.87 -1.82
CA LYS A 9 -13.94 -6.85 -1.03
C LYS A 9 -13.62 -5.63 -1.89
N LEU A 10 -13.16 -5.83 -3.12
CA LEU A 10 -12.88 -4.76 -4.09
C LEU A 10 -14.15 -3.96 -4.41
N ALA A 11 -15.27 -4.64 -4.70
CA ALA A 11 -16.54 -3.99 -5.01
C ALA A 11 -17.06 -3.16 -3.83
N ILE A 12 -16.95 -3.67 -2.59
CA ILE A 12 -17.32 -2.93 -1.37
C ILE A 12 -16.45 -1.67 -1.22
N TRP A 13 -15.13 -1.79 -1.41
CA TRP A 13 -14.24 -0.63 -1.34
C TRP A 13 -14.55 0.42 -2.41
N LEU A 14 -14.81 -0.02 -3.65
CA LEU A 14 -15.22 0.87 -4.73
C LEU A 14 -16.55 1.57 -4.43
N PHE A 15 -17.51 0.86 -3.85
CA PHE A 15 -18.79 1.43 -3.46
C PHE A 15 -18.62 2.48 -2.36
N ILE A 16 -17.84 2.19 -1.32
CA ILE A 16 -17.51 3.16 -0.26
C ILE A 16 -16.85 4.40 -0.88
N PHE A 17 -15.88 4.19 -1.79
CA PHE A 17 -15.19 5.28 -2.46
C PHE A 17 -16.15 6.15 -3.29
N ALA A 18 -17.08 5.53 -4.02
CA ALA A 18 -18.08 6.23 -4.81
C ALA A 18 -19.05 7.04 -3.94
N VAL A 19 -19.55 6.48 -2.84
CA VAL A 19 -20.44 7.18 -1.91
C VAL A 19 -19.74 8.39 -1.30
N VAL A 20 -18.51 8.20 -0.83
CA VAL A 20 -17.67 9.27 -0.28
C VAL A 20 -17.42 10.35 -1.34
N PHE A 21 -17.10 9.96 -2.57
CA PHE A 21 -16.89 10.89 -3.69
C PHE A 21 -18.15 11.70 -4.03
N ILE A 22 -19.34 11.08 -4.02
CA ILE A 22 -20.61 11.77 -4.27
C ILE A 22 -20.89 12.80 -3.18
N ILE A 23 -20.73 12.44 -1.90
CA ILE A 23 -20.89 13.37 -0.78
C ILE A 23 -19.96 14.57 -0.96
N PHE A 24 -18.72 14.33 -1.38
CA PHE A 24 -17.76 15.40 -1.63
C PHE A 24 -18.11 16.26 -2.85
N TYR A 25 -18.57 15.66 -3.94
CA TYR A 25 -18.98 16.39 -5.13
C TYR A 25 -20.14 17.35 -4.83
N VAL A 26 -21.11 16.89 -4.03
CA VAL A 26 -22.24 17.72 -3.60
C VAL A 26 -21.81 18.86 -2.69
N ASN A 27 -20.76 18.65 -1.87
CA ASN A 27 -20.27 19.65 -0.90
C ASN A 27 -19.02 20.40 -1.40
N ARG A 28 -18.68 20.37 -2.69
CA ARG A 28 -17.39 20.87 -3.21
C ARG A 28 -17.19 22.37 -2.94
N ASP A 29 -18.28 23.14 -2.98
CA ASP A 29 -18.27 24.60 -2.80
C ASP A 29 -18.48 24.98 -1.32
N GLY A 30 -18.64 23.99 -0.43
CA GLY A 30 -18.77 24.19 1.00
C GLY A 30 -17.48 24.72 1.62
N GLN A 31 -17.61 25.59 2.61
CA GLN A 31 -16.49 26.06 3.42
C GLN A 31 -16.54 25.37 4.79
N LEU A 32 -15.42 24.78 5.19
CA LEU A 32 -15.21 24.29 6.55
C LEU A 32 -14.67 25.46 7.37
N THR A 33 -15.50 26.01 8.25
CA THR A 33 -15.09 27.05 9.18
C THR A 33 -14.56 26.39 10.46
N PHE A 34 -13.29 26.60 10.75
CA PHE A 34 -12.68 26.24 12.01
C PHE A 34 -12.74 27.46 12.93
N ASN A 35 -13.58 27.37 13.94
CA ASN A 35 -13.69 28.40 14.97
C ASN A 35 -12.66 28.12 16.05
N TYR A 36 -11.63 28.96 16.12
CA TYR A 36 -10.64 28.96 17.18
C TYR A 36 -10.96 30.08 18.18
N LEU A 37 -10.46 29.95 19.42
CA LEU A 37 -10.65 30.92 20.51
C LEU A 37 -10.19 32.37 20.16
N LEU A 38 -9.38 32.55 19.11
CA LEU A 38 -8.81 33.83 18.68
C LEU A 38 -9.19 34.25 17.25
N GLY A 39 -10.08 33.50 16.58
CA GLY A 39 -10.50 33.83 15.22
C GLY A 39 -11.05 32.64 14.43
N GLU A 40 -11.50 32.92 13.22
CA GLU A 40 -12.15 31.96 12.33
C GLU A 40 -11.24 31.71 11.11
N ALA A 41 -11.00 30.44 10.79
CA ALA A 41 -10.31 30.06 9.57
C ALA A 41 -11.26 29.27 8.68
N THR A 42 -11.54 29.77 7.48
CA THR A 42 -12.36 29.08 6.48
C THR A 42 -11.44 28.33 5.52
N LEU A 43 -11.61 27.02 5.44
CA LEU A 43 -10.92 26.18 4.47
C LEU A 43 -11.93 25.65 3.46
N ASN A 44 -11.61 25.69 2.17
CA ASN A 44 -12.44 25.05 1.18
C ASN A 44 -12.47 23.52 1.43
N THR A 45 -13.66 22.94 1.49
CA THR A 45 -13.87 21.52 1.75
C THR A 45 -13.10 20.65 0.75
N SER A 46 -13.04 21.05 -0.52
CA SER A 46 -12.27 20.37 -1.56
C SER A 46 -10.77 20.30 -1.25
N ILE A 47 -10.19 21.39 -0.72
CA ILE A 47 -8.77 21.44 -0.33
C ILE A 47 -8.51 20.55 0.88
N PHE A 48 -9.40 20.61 1.88
CA PHE A 48 -9.32 19.75 3.07
C PHE A 48 -9.29 18.26 2.69
N ILE A 49 -10.18 17.86 1.80
CA ILE A 49 -10.29 16.47 1.33
C ILE A 49 -9.03 16.05 0.57
N CYS A 50 -8.50 16.90 -0.31
CA CYS A 50 -7.25 16.62 -1.02
C CYS A 50 -6.10 16.35 -0.03
N ILE A 51 -5.99 17.16 1.04
CA ILE A 51 -4.97 16.97 2.07
C ILE A 51 -5.17 15.62 2.78
N VAL A 52 -6.39 15.32 3.23
CA VAL A 52 -6.70 14.05 3.90
C VAL A 52 -6.41 12.85 3.00
N PHE A 53 -6.77 12.94 1.72
CA PHE A 53 -6.52 11.87 0.75
C PHE A 53 -5.02 11.63 0.52
N ILE A 54 -4.23 12.70 0.33
CA ILE A 54 -2.77 12.60 0.17
C ILE A 54 -2.14 11.96 1.41
N ILE A 55 -2.52 12.42 2.61
CA ILE A 55 -2.00 11.86 3.87
C ILE A 55 -2.37 10.38 4.00
N GLY A 56 -3.63 10.02 3.72
CA GLY A 56 -4.09 8.63 3.76
C GLY A 56 -3.38 7.73 2.75
N ALA A 57 -3.12 8.24 1.54
CA ALA A 57 -2.38 7.51 0.50
C ALA A 57 -0.92 7.30 0.91
N LEU A 58 -0.25 8.33 1.43
CA LEU A 58 1.13 8.23 1.94
C LEU A 58 1.22 7.23 3.10
N PHE A 59 0.26 7.28 4.03
CA PHE A 59 0.21 6.33 5.15
C PHE A 59 0.04 4.89 4.66
N THR A 60 -0.90 4.67 3.73
CA THR A 60 -1.15 3.33 3.16
C THR A 60 0.07 2.79 2.42
N LEU A 61 0.74 3.63 1.63
CA LEU A 61 2.00 3.28 0.96
C LEU A 61 3.10 2.94 1.98
N GLY A 62 3.23 3.73 3.05
CA GLY A 62 4.17 3.49 4.13
C GLY A 62 3.93 2.14 4.82
N VAL A 63 2.68 1.83 5.16
CA VAL A 63 2.32 0.52 5.76
C VAL A 63 2.59 -0.63 4.80
N LEU A 64 2.25 -0.49 3.52
CA LEU A 64 2.54 -1.51 2.51
C LEU A 64 4.04 -1.74 2.33
N MET A 65 4.85 -0.68 2.36
CA MET A 65 6.31 -0.83 2.34
C MET A 65 6.80 -1.59 3.57
N LEU A 66 6.38 -1.18 4.78
CA LEU A 66 6.78 -1.83 6.03
C LEU A 66 6.43 -3.32 6.07
N ILE A 67 5.24 -3.69 5.60
CA ILE A 67 4.80 -5.09 5.55
C ILE A 67 5.60 -5.91 4.53
N ASN A 68 5.99 -5.31 3.39
CA ASN A 68 6.67 -6.03 2.32
C ASN A 68 8.20 -6.06 2.44
N ILE A 69 8.80 -5.16 3.22
CA ILE A 69 10.26 -5.13 3.47
C ILE A 69 10.80 -6.49 3.95
N PRO A 70 10.22 -7.16 4.98
CA PRO A 70 10.70 -8.47 5.42
C PRO A 70 10.66 -9.53 4.33
N SER A 71 9.60 -9.51 3.50
CA SER A 71 9.44 -10.46 2.40
C SER A 71 10.51 -10.29 1.32
N LEU A 72 10.84 -9.03 0.99
CA LEU A 72 11.88 -8.70 0.01
C LEU A 72 13.27 -9.13 0.48
N PHE A 73 13.61 -8.89 1.74
CA PHE A 73 14.87 -9.35 2.32
C PHE A 73 14.95 -10.88 2.37
N SER A 74 13.86 -11.56 2.73
CA SER A 74 13.82 -13.03 2.73
C SER A 74 14.01 -13.61 1.32
N HIS A 75 13.40 -12.99 0.29
CA HIS A 75 13.53 -13.43 -1.09
C HIS A 75 14.95 -13.23 -1.62
N PHE A 76 15.60 -12.12 -1.27
CA PHE A 76 17.00 -11.86 -1.62
C PHE A 76 17.96 -12.84 -0.94
N ALA A 77 17.76 -13.09 0.36
CA ALA A 77 18.53 -14.08 1.10
C ALA A 77 18.35 -15.50 0.53
N LEU A 78 17.11 -15.88 0.23
CA LEU A 78 16.79 -17.19 -0.37
C LEU A 78 17.44 -17.34 -1.75
N LYS A 79 17.38 -16.30 -2.59
CA LYS A 79 18.00 -16.29 -3.93
C LYS A 79 19.53 -16.38 -3.87
N SER A 80 20.15 -15.71 -2.91
CA SER A 80 21.60 -15.79 -2.66
C SER A 80 22.01 -17.20 -2.23
N ASN A 81 21.29 -17.78 -1.27
CA ASN A 81 21.54 -19.13 -0.79
C ASN A 81 21.34 -20.18 -1.89
N LEU A 82 20.31 -20.04 -2.73
CA LEU A 82 20.06 -20.95 -3.86
C LEU A 82 21.23 -20.95 -4.85
N LYS A 83 21.75 -19.75 -5.21
CA LYS A 83 22.94 -19.65 -6.07
C LYS A 83 24.18 -20.26 -5.43
N ARG A 84 24.35 -20.13 -4.11
CA ARG A 84 25.48 -20.73 -3.40
C ARG A 84 25.39 -22.26 -3.42
N LEU A 85 24.22 -22.81 -3.09
CA LEU A 85 23.96 -24.25 -3.14
C LEU A 85 24.11 -24.82 -4.55
N GLU A 86 23.65 -24.12 -5.59
CA GLU A 86 23.88 -24.55 -6.99
C GLU A 86 25.37 -24.66 -7.32
N LYS A 87 26.17 -23.70 -6.85
CA LYS A 87 27.62 -23.67 -7.09
C LYS A 87 28.34 -24.79 -6.34
N GLU A 88 28.00 -25.02 -5.07
CA GLU A 88 28.52 -26.12 -4.25
C GLU A 88 28.15 -27.48 -4.85
N ASN A 89 26.92 -27.64 -5.35
CA ASN A 89 26.45 -28.88 -5.97
C ASN A 89 27.14 -29.14 -7.32
N ALA A 90 27.40 -28.10 -8.12
CA ALA A 90 28.18 -28.21 -9.34
C ALA A 90 29.65 -28.59 -9.08
N GLU A 91 30.27 -28.08 -8.01
CA GLU A 91 31.60 -28.48 -7.59
C GLU A 91 31.66 -29.91 -7.08
N LEU A 92 30.69 -30.34 -6.27
CA LEU A 92 30.57 -31.72 -5.80
C LEU A 92 30.40 -32.69 -6.98
N LYS A 93 29.52 -32.38 -7.94
CA LYS A 93 29.35 -33.17 -9.17
C LYS A 93 30.66 -33.32 -9.93
N ARG A 94 31.43 -32.22 -10.10
CA ARG A 94 32.75 -32.28 -10.74
C ARG A 94 33.73 -33.18 -9.99
N LYS A 95 33.74 -33.13 -8.65
CA LYS A 95 34.63 -33.95 -7.82
C LYS A 95 34.26 -35.44 -7.83
N THR A 96 32.97 -35.79 -7.90
CA THR A 96 32.51 -37.18 -8.01
C THR A 96 32.64 -37.79 -9.41
N HIS A 97 32.72 -36.98 -10.47
CA HIS A 97 32.85 -37.49 -11.84
C HIS A 97 34.31 -37.83 -12.23
N VAL A 98 35.26 -37.57 -11.32
CA VAL A 98 36.70 -37.84 -11.48
C VAL A 98 37.14 -39.08 -10.68
N LEU A 99 36.23 -39.66 -9.90
CA LEU A 99 36.35 -41.00 -9.28
C LEU A 99 35.60 -42.02 -10.15
#